data_AF-A0A0B4BUW6-F1
#
_entry.id   AF-A0A0B4BUW6-F1
#
_cell.length_a   1.000
_cell.length_b   1.000
_cell.length_c   1.000
_cell.angle_alpha   90.00
_cell.angle_beta   90.00
_cell.angle_gamma   90.00
#
_symmetry.space_group_name_H-M   'P 1'
#
loop_
_entity.id
_entity.type
_entity.pdbx_description
1 polymer ?
#
loop_
_entity_poly.entity_id
_entity_poly.type
_entity_poly.pdbx_seq_one_letter_code
_entity_poly.pdbx_strand_id
1 'polypeptide(L)'
;MLKSLSEGHPIARYAVTAVLSVLANLLAQEATVQSVPAAHLMVSIVVGTLVGFFMKYVIDKTWTFREAYTSPRGEAQRITLSGLFSVATTIIFWSFELGFYAIWQTDFAKYLGAVIGLSIGYVLKFWLDRRHVFREATI
;
A
#
# COMPACT_ATOMS: atom_id res chain seq x y z
N MET A 1 -17.40 12.85 -13.00
CA MET A 1 -16.26 12.64 -12.08
C MET A 1 -15.71 11.22 -12.14
N LEU A 2 -16.49 10.16 -11.87
CA LEU A 2 -16.02 8.76 -11.90
C LEU A 2 -15.50 8.29 -13.28
N LYS A 3 -16.13 8.72 -14.38
CA LYS A 3 -15.71 8.38 -15.75
C LYS A 3 -14.33 8.98 -16.13
N SER A 4 -14.06 10.20 -15.66
CA SER A 4 -12.77 10.90 -15.87
C SER A 4 -11.62 10.27 -15.08
N LEU A 5 -11.87 9.78 -13.86
CA LEU A 5 -10.86 9.05 -13.08
C LEU A 5 -10.56 7.67 -13.66
N SER A 6 -11.56 7.03 -14.27
CA SER A 6 -11.43 5.74 -14.97
C SER A 6 -10.50 5.83 -16.18
N GLU A 7 -10.53 6.92 -16.94
CA GLU A 7 -9.70 7.14 -18.14
C GLU A 7 -8.36 7.82 -17.83
N GLY A 8 -8.13 8.21 -16.58
CA GLY A 8 -6.89 8.83 -16.12
C GLY A 8 -5.67 7.88 -16.13
N HIS A 9 -4.48 8.49 -16.20
CA HIS A 9 -3.21 7.77 -16.12
C HIS A 9 -3.17 6.85 -14.87
N PRO A 10 -2.61 5.63 -14.95
CA PRO A 10 -2.58 4.64 -13.86
C PRO A 10 -2.12 5.19 -12.50
N ILE A 11 -1.23 6.19 -12.49
CA ILE A 11 -0.77 6.90 -11.28
C ILE A 11 -1.93 7.54 -10.51
N ALA A 12 -2.86 8.22 -11.19
CA ALA A 12 -3.98 8.89 -10.53
C ALA A 12 -4.94 7.86 -9.89
N ARG A 13 -5.19 6.75 -10.59
CA ARG A 13 -5.96 5.62 -10.07
C ARG A 13 -5.25 4.97 -8.88
N TYR A 14 -3.94 4.80 -8.96
CA TYR A 14 -3.12 4.25 -7.87
C TYR A 14 -3.21 5.11 -6.60
N ALA A 15 -3.16 6.44 -6.73
CA ALA A 15 -3.31 7.36 -5.61
C ALA A 15 -4.70 7.25 -4.97
N VAL A 16 -5.77 7.22 -5.78
CA VAL A 16 -7.15 7.02 -5.27
C VAL A 16 -7.26 5.69 -4.54
N THR A 17 -6.75 4.61 -5.13
CA THR A 17 -6.79 3.27 -4.52
C THR A 17 -5.99 3.22 -3.21
N ALA A 18 -4.88 3.95 -3.10
CA ALA A 18 -4.13 4.08 -1.86
C ALA A 18 -4.96 4.76 -0.76
N VAL A 19 -5.67 5.86 -1.07
CA VAL A 19 -6.55 6.53 -0.10
C VAL A 19 -7.68 5.60 0.36
N LEU A 20 -8.33 4.90 -0.58
CA LEU A 20 -9.39 3.94 -0.25
C LEU A 20 -8.85 2.81 0.65
N SER A 21 -7.65 2.30 0.36
CA SER A 21 -6.98 1.28 1.17
C SER A 21 -6.71 1.76 2.60
N VAL A 22 -6.31 3.02 2.78
CA VAL A 22 -6.11 3.60 4.11
C VAL A 22 -7.43 3.69 4.87
N LEU A 23 -8.49 4.17 4.22
CA LEU A 23 -9.82 4.25 4.83
C LEU A 23 -10.35 2.88 5.25
N ALA A 24 -10.24 1.87 4.38
CA ALA A 24 -10.68 0.51 4.71
C ALA A 24 -9.84 -0.12 5.84
N ASN A 25 -8.54 0.16 5.88
CA ASN A 25 -7.69 -0.25 6.99
C ASN A 25 -8.22 0.32 8.31
N LEU A 26 -8.40 1.65 8.39
CA LEU A 26 -8.85 2.33 9.60
C LEU A 26 -10.24 1.86 10.06
N LEU A 27 -11.19 1.71 9.11
CA LEU A 27 -12.53 1.21 9.42
C LEU A 27 -12.50 -0.22 9.96
N ALA A 28 -11.62 -1.08 9.43
CA ALA A 28 -11.46 -2.44 9.93
C ALA A 28 -10.78 -2.48 11.31
N GLN A 29 -9.82 -1.60 11.58
CA GLN A 29 -9.25 -1.45 12.94
C GLN A 29 -10.35 -1.06 13.93
N GLU A 30 -11.13 -0.03 13.61
CA GLU A 30 -12.20 0.47 14.46
C GLU A 30 -13.29 -0.57 14.70
N ALA A 31 -13.76 -1.24 13.63
CA ALA A 31 -14.73 -2.32 13.75
C ALA A 31 -14.21 -3.47 14.63
N THR A 32 -12.91 -3.78 14.56
CA THR A 32 -12.28 -4.81 15.41
C THR A 32 -12.27 -4.39 16.87
N VAL A 33 -11.90 -3.13 17.17
CA VAL A 33 -11.90 -2.57 18.54
C VAL A 33 -13.30 -2.56 19.14
N GLN A 34 -14.32 -2.17 18.35
CA GLN A 34 -15.71 -2.15 18.81
C GLN A 34 -16.30 -3.56 19.02
N SER A 35 -15.95 -4.51 18.16
CA SER A 35 -16.51 -5.87 18.19
C SER A 35 -15.84 -6.77 19.23
N VAL A 36 -14.58 -6.47 19.56
CA VAL A 36 -13.80 -7.21 20.54
C VAL A 36 -13.22 -6.18 21.52
N PRO A 37 -13.96 -5.82 22.59
CA PRO A 37 -13.53 -4.76 23.52
C PRO A 37 -12.19 -5.05 24.22
N ALA A 38 -11.76 -6.31 24.26
CA ALA A 38 -10.46 -6.75 24.74
C ALA A 38 -9.43 -6.95 23.61
N ALA A 39 -9.71 -6.49 22.38
CA ALA A 39 -8.78 -6.58 21.27
C ALA A 39 -7.49 -5.87 21.65
N HIS A 40 -6.42 -6.65 21.81
CA HIS A 40 -5.10 -6.09 21.86
C HIS A 40 -4.90 -5.20 20.64
N LEU A 41 -4.31 -4.02 20.83
CA LEU A 41 -3.91 -3.08 19.77
C LEU A 41 -3.27 -3.79 18.56
N MET A 42 -2.54 -4.87 18.80
CA MET A 42 -1.93 -5.69 17.74
C MET A 42 -2.95 -6.40 16.85
N VAL A 43 -4.05 -6.92 17.40
CA VAL A 43 -5.10 -7.62 16.63
C VAL A 43 -5.79 -6.65 15.68
N SER A 44 -6.18 -5.46 16.15
CA SER A 44 -6.81 -4.45 15.28
C SER A 44 -5.86 -4.01 14.17
N ILE A 45 -4.59 -3.74 14.47
CA ILE A 45 -3.57 -3.38 13.46
C ILE A 45 -3.41 -4.50 12.42
N VAL A 46 -3.34 -5.76 12.83
CA VAL A 46 -3.21 -6.90 11.90
C VAL A 46 -4.43 -7.00 11.00
N VAL A 47 -5.64 -6.95 11.56
CA VAL A 47 -6.89 -7.02 10.79
C VAL A 47 -6.99 -5.85 9.81
N GLY A 48 -6.77 -4.62 10.27
CA GLY A 48 -6.79 -3.44 9.42
C GLY A 48 -5.77 -3.52 8.28
N THR A 49 -4.56 -3.99 8.57
CA THR A 49 -3.49 -4.17 7.58
C THR A 49 -3.88 -5.19 6.52
N LEU A 50 -4.41 -6.34 6.92
CA LEU A 50 -4.87 -7.37 5.98
C LEU A 50 -6.02 -6.86 5.10
N VAL A 51 -7.05 -6.25 5.70
CA VAL A 51 -8.20 -5.71 4.96
C VAL A 51 -7.76 -4.64 3.97
N GLY A 52 -6.96 -3.67 4.41
CA GLY A 52 -6.43 -2.62 3.54
C GLY A 52 -5.61 -3.20 2.39
N PHE A 53 -4.67 -4.11 2.70
CA PHE A 53 -3.81 -4.73 1.69
C PHE A 53 -4.60 -5.52 0.64
N PHE A 54 -5.51 -6.40 1.06
CA PHE A 54 -6.30 -7.22 0.13
C PHE A 54 -7.27 -6.36 -0.69
N MET A 55 -7.92 -5.36 -0.08
CA MET A 55 -8.77 -4.44 -0.82
C MET A 55 -7.97 -3.68 -1.88
N LYS A 56 -6.80 -3.16 -1.50
CA LYS A 56 -5.89 -2.48 -2.45
C LYS A 56 -5.51 -3.40 -3.59
N TYR A 57 -5.11 -4.64 -3.30
CA TYR A 57 -4.74 -5.62 -4.31
C TYR A 57 -5.87 -5.89 -5.31
N VAL A 58 -7.10 -6.09 -4.82
CA VAL A 58 -8.26 -6.35 -5.68
C VAL A 58 -8.58 -5.14 -6.57
N ILE A 59 -8.58 -3.93 -6.01
CA ILE A 59 -8.86 -2.70 -6.78
C ILE A 59 -7.73 -2.42 -7.77
N ASP A 60 -6.47 -2.62 -7.37
CA ASP A 60 -5.33 -2.40 -8.24
C ASP A 60 -5.37 -3.34 -9.43
N LYS A 61 -5.66 -4.62 -9.18
CA LYS A 61 -5.82 -5.61 -10.23
C LYS A 61 -6.96 -5.24 -11.18
N THR A 62 -8.15 -4.97 -10.66
CA THR A 62 -9.37 -4.85 -11.48
C THR A 62 -9.53 -3.48 -12.13
N TRP A 63 -9.09 -2.40 -11.46
CA TRP A 63 -9.36 -1.02 -11.87
C TRP A 63 -8.10 -0.20 -12.14
N THR A 64 -7.08 -0.23 -11.27
CA THR A 64 -5.85 0.58 -11.47
C THR A 64 -5.07 0.09 -12.68
N PHE A 65 -4.78 -1.21 -12.76
CA PHE A 65 -3.96 -1.82 -13.82
C PHE A 65 -4.77 -2.69 -14.78
N ARG A 66 -6.03 -3.01 -14.46
CA ARG A 66 -6.96 -3.80 -15.30
C ARG A 66 -6.36 -5.11 -15.80
N GLU A 67 -5.67 -5.79 -14.90
CA GLU A 67 -5.00 -7.05 -15.17
C GLU A 67 -6.01 -8.20 -15.29
N ALA A 68 -5.90 -8.99 -16.36
CA ALA A 68 -6.70 -10.19 -16.54
C ALA A 68 -6.30 -11.30 -15.57
N TYR A 69 -7.29 -12.05 -15.08
CA TYR A 69 -7.03 -13.29 -14.36
C TYR A 69 -6.35 -14.31 -15.26
N THR A 70 -5.34 -15.01 -14.73
CA THR A 70 -4.59 -16.02 -15.51
C THR A 70 -4.70 -17.41 -14.90
N SER A 71 -4.20 -17.62 -13.68
CA SER A 71 -4.24 -18.90 -12.98
C SER A 71 -4.10 -18.72 -11.47
N PRO A 72 -4.58 -19.66 -10.62
CA PRO A 72 -4.46 -19.54 -9.16
C PRO A 72 -3.02 -19.37 -8.68
N ARG A 73 -2.07 -20.11 -9.29
CA ARG A 73 -0.63 -20.00 -8.98
C ARG A 73 -0.07 -18.63 -9.36
N GLY A 74 -0.47 -18.09 -10.50
CA GLY A 74 -0.09 -16.75 -10.93
C GLY A 74 -0.60 -15.67 -9.99
N GLU A 75 -1.84 -15.79 -9.51
CA GLU A 75 -2.41 -14.87 -8.51
C GLU A 75 -1.66 -14.92 -7.18
N ALA A 76 -1.39 -16.12 -6.66
CA ALA A 76 -0.63 -16.30 -5.42
C ALA A 76 0.77 -15.68 -5.52
N GLN A 77 1.44 -15.85 -6.67
CA GLN A 77 2.74 -15.23 -6.92
C GLN A 77 2.65 -13.69 -6.93
N ARG A 78 1.61 -13.11 -7.53
CA ARG A 78 1.40 -11.65 -7.56
C ARG A 78 1.10 -11.07 -6.18
N ILE A 79 0.24 -11.73 -5.40
CA ILE A 79 -0.04 -11.33 -4.01
C ILE A 79 1.25 -11.35 -3.20
N THR A 80 2.04 -12.43 -3.34
CA THR A 80 3.34 -12.57 -2.66
C THR A 80 4.31 -11.46 -3.05
N LEU A 81 4.47 -11.17 -4.35
CA LEU A 81 5.35 -10.10 -4.83
C LEU A 81 4.88 -8.73 -4.35
N SER A 82 3.57 -8.45 -4.42
CA SER A 82 3.02 -7.17 -3.93
C SER A 82 3.28 -6.98 -2.44
N GLY A 83 3.10 -8.04 -1.64
CA GLY A 83 3.42 -8.04 -0.21
C GLY A 83 4.91 -7.84 0.05
N LEU A 84 5.78 -8.53 -0.67
CA LEU A 84 7.24 -8.39 -0.55
C LEU A 84 7.69 -6.97 -0.87
N PHE A 85 7.14 -6.36 -1.93
CA PHE A 85 7.45 -4.97 -2.26
C PHE A 85 6.96 -4.00 -1.19
N SER A 86 5.79 -4.23 -0.60
CA SER A 86 5.31 -3.42 0.52
C SER A 86 6.30 -3.46 1.68
N VAL A 87 6.75 -4.65 2.09
CA VAL A 87 7.74 -4.82 3.17
C VAL A 87 9.06 -4.13 2.82
N ALA A 88 9.58 -4.33 1.60
CA ALA A 88 10.81 -3.70 1.16
C ALA A 88 10.73 -2.17 1.21
N THR A 89 9.63 -1.58 0.74
CA THR A 89 9.46 -0.12 0.77
C THR A 89 9.28 0.43 2.18
N THR A 90 8.67 -0.33 3.11
CA THR A 90 8.59 0.04 4.52
C THR A 90 9.97 0.07 5.16
N ILE A 91 10.84 -0.90 4.86
CA ILE A 91 12.23 -0.91 5.36
C ILE A 91 12.98 0.33 4.87
N ILE A 92 12.80 0.73 3.60
CA ILE A 92 13.39 1.95 3.07
C ILE A 92 12.91 3.17 3.86
N PHE A 93 11.59 3.31 4.02
CA PHE A 93 11.00 4.39 4.81
C PHE A 93 11.58 4.47 6.23
N TRP A 94 11.59 3.36 6.98
CA TRP A 94 12.14 3.32 8.33
C TRP A 94 13.63 3.61 8.37
N SER A 95 14.40 3.17 7.36
CA SER A 95 15.84 3.45 7.31
C SER A 95 16.13 4.95 7.20
N PHE A 96 15.31 5.69 6.44
CA PHE A 96 15.42 7.14 6.36
C PHE A 96 14.93 7.83 7.63
N GLU A 97 13.76 7.46 8.16
CA GLU A 97 13.21 8.05 9.39
C GLU A 97 14.16 7.86 10.58
N LEU A 98 14.58 6.61 10.82
CA LEU A 98 15.46 6.25 11.93
C LEU A 98 16.89 6.74 11.70
N GLY A 99 17.41 6.69 10.47
CA GLY A 99 18.74 7.21 10.16
C GLY A 99 18.86 8.72 10.39
N PHE A 100 17.85 9.48 10.00
CA PHE A 100 17.81 10.93 10.25
C PHE A 100 17.65 11.22 11.74
N TYR A 101 16.76 10.51 12.43
CA TYR A 101 16.64 10.67 13.88
C TYR A 101 17.95 10.29 14.60
N ALA A 102 18.63 9.23 14.18
CA ALA A 102 19.88 8.77 14.81
C ALA A 102 21.00 9.82 14.70
N ILE A 103 21.12 10.49 13.54
CA ILE A 103 22.18 11.50 13.29
C ILE A 103 21.88 12.82 14.01
N TRP A 104 20.64 13.31 13.95
CA TRP A 104 20.29 14.66 14.42
C TRP A 104 19.53 14.70 15.74
N GLN A 105 18.97 13.59 16.22
CA GLN A 105 18.23 13.47 17.50
C GLN A 105 17.13 14.52 17.69
N THR A 106 16.43 14.88 16.60
CA THR A 106 15.29 15.80 16.65
C THR A 106 14.08 15.23 15.93
N ASP A 107 12.89 15.58 16.42
CA ASP A 107 11.62 15.22 15.77
C ASP A 107 11.53 15.77 14.34
N PHE A 108 12.03 16.99 14.11
CA PHE A 108 12.05 17.57 12.78
C PHE A 108 12.86 16.71 11.79
N ALA A 109 14.05 16.27 12.16
CA ALA A 109 14.87 15.40 11.31
C ALA A 109 14.19 14.04 11.08
N LYS A 110 13.60 13.44 12.13
CA LYS A 110 12.81 12.20 12.02
C LYS A 110 11.70 12.33 10.99
N TYR A 111 10.86 13.37 11.10
CA TYR A 111 9.76 13.60 10.15
C TYR A 111 10.25 13.93 8.74
N LEU A 112 11.36 14.66 8.60
CA LEU A 112 11.96 14.94 7.29
C LEU A 112 12.45 13.64 6.62
N GLY A 113 13.16 12.79 7.36
CA GLY A 113 13.57 11.47 6.90
C GLY A 113 12.38 10.60 6.52
N ALA A 114 11.32 10.61 7.34
CA ALA A 114 10.07 9.92 7.06
C ALA A 114 9.44 10.35 5.72
N VAL A 115 9.31 11.67 5.47
CA VAL A 115 8.74 12.21 4.22
C VAL A 115 9.57 11.80 3.00
N ILE A 116 10.90 11.88 3.08
CA ILE A 116 11.81 11.47 1.99
C ILE A 116 11.68 9.96 1.75
N GLY A 117 11.75 9.15 2.81
CA GLY A 117 11.65 7.70 2.74
C GLY A 117 10.31 7.22 2.17
N LEU A 118 9.19 7.83 2.60
CA LEU A 118 7.87 7.56 2.04
C LEU A 118 7.77 7.95 0.57
N SER A 119 8.30 9.11 0.19
CA SER A 119 8.29 9.58 -1.21
C SER A 119 9.01 8.59 -2.13
N ILE A 120 10.22 8.17 -1.73
CA ILE A 120 11.01 7.16 -2.45
C ILE A 120 10.25 5.81 -2.46
N GLY A 121 9.73 5.39 -1.31
CA GLY A 121 8.98 4.15 -1.15
C GLY A 121 7.78 4.07 -2.08
N TYR A 122 6.96 5.12 -2.17
CA TYR A 122 5.80 5.17 -3.06
C TYR A 122 6.19 5.13 -4.54
N VAL A 123 7.22 5.88 -4.94
CA VAL A 123 7.71 5.85 -6.33
C VAL A 123 8.21 4.45 -6.67
N LEU A 124 9.05 3.85 -5.83
CA LEU A 124 9.54 2.48 -6.03
C LEU A 124 8.40 1.47 -6.06
N LYS A 125 7.43 1.56 -5.13
CA LYS A 125 6.28 0.66 -5.10
C LYS A 125 5.49 0.71 -6.38
N PHE A 126 5.22 1.91 -6.90
CA PHE A 126 4.51 2.08 -8.17
C PHE A 126 5.25 1.39 -9.33
N TRP A 127 6.56 1.62 -9.45
CA TRP A 127 7.36 1.01 -10.51
C TRP A 127 7.47 -0.51 -10.37
N LEU A 128 7.64 -1.02 -9.15
CA LEU A 128 7.72 -2.45 -8.88
C LEU A 128 6.39 -3.15 -9.18
N ASP A 129 5.27 -2.58 -8.74
CA ASP A 129 3.94 -3.11 -9.01
C ASP A 129 3.65 -3.14 -10.50
N ARG A 130 3.92 -2.04 -11.20
CA ARG A 130 3.72 -1.92 -12.66
C ARG A 130 4.63 -2.84 -13.48
N ARG A 131 5.83 -3.15 -12.99
CA ARG A 131 6.78 -3.99 -13.75
C ARG A 131 6.63 -5.48 -13.46
N HIS A 132 6.32 -5.84 -12.22
CA HIS A 132 6.44 -7.22 -11.74
C HIS A 132 5.13 -7.82 -11.24
N VAL A 133 4.16 -7.01 -10.79
CA VAL A 133 2.88 -7.51 -10.23
C VAL A 133 1.77 -7.44 -11.25
N PHE A 134 1.70 -6.35 -12.02
CA PHE A 134 0.66 -6.10 -13.00
C PHE A 134 1.32 -5.78 -14.34
N ARG A 135 1.04 -6.57 -15.37
CA ARG A 135 1.31 -6.22 -16.75
C ARG A 135 0.16 -5.32 -17.19
N GLU A 136 0.43 -4.01 -17.28
CA GLU A 136 -0.50 -3.13 -17.98
C GLU A 136 -0.81 -3.75 -19.35
N ALA A 137 -2.09 -4.03 -19.59
CA ALA A 137 -2.54 -4.27 -20.95
C ALA A 137 -2.22 -2.98 -21.73
N THR A 138 -1.27 -3.07 -22.67
CA THR A 138 -1.02 -2.03 -23.64
C THR A 138 -2.37 -1.69 -24.27
N ILE A 139 -2.87 -0.47 -24.03
CA ILE A 139 -3.98 0.08 -24.81
C ILE A 139 -3.45 0.35 -26.22
#